data_AF-A0A538FCE8-F1
#
_entry.id   AF-A0A538FCE8-F1
#
_cell.length_a   1.000
_cell.length_b   1.000
_cell.length_c   1.000
_cell.angle_alpha   90.00
_cell.angle_beta   90.00
_cell.angle_gamma   90.00
#
_symmetry.space_group_name_H-M   'P 1'
#
loop_
_entity.id
_entity.type
_entity.pdbx_description
1 polymer ?
#
loop_
_entity_poly.entity_id
_entity_poly.type
_entity_poly.pdbx_seq_one_letter_code
_entity_poly.pdbx_strand_id
1 'polypeptide(L)'
;MQGRGPEAGNDGESLGLLLHELLPSLKEADVDPAPEGRGAGPVAEGRSEPATALPGAPACTHCGARLTESIAWCPRCLESASAEVGPSTSSPVAHRAPSPLPGVEVPSSGRSAGQAGPAGPAVRLALGVILLNIVVQVATYALARSGNVEPSTAISIGLWVGVAFYGLVFLVTIRGGAAAQVRPLWTIGDPRTSLRRGLAVGGGASLFLVGLQSLALHHLAGDAAVTLVVSEGSMGRVLAAVTLFVLIGPVIEELVFRAVVAESLRNRGIGGAVLASSFLFALAHLRPASIVYYTLIGAVLGRLYFRYGLKSSIGAHAAFNGCLVAVAVISVLGPAKTYTIDGATLQLPANWKKVSAAQTGPVQLALRGPSGSELIVLDRSVPTGSTFSPDSVVAAAQQHLLPVPPGASIDRVQTVTYPAGSAVVVTLTENGHAGRVVTMVEHDRAWTFVLATAGSSRASSEFDHMMQTLRFS
;
A
#
# COMPACT_ATOMS: atom_id res chain seq x y z
N MET A 1 -22.69 30.51 -24.69
CA MET A 1 -22.78 30.05 -23.29
C MET A 1 -22.20 28.64 -23.21
N GLN A 2 -20.93 28.52 -22.86
CA GLN A 2 -20.27 27.25 -22.55
C GLN A 2 -19.51 27.48 -21.25
N GLY A 3 -19.97 26.85 -20.16
CA GLY A 3 -19.29 26.85 -18.87
C GLY A 3 -18.20 25.80 -18.85
N ARG A 4 -16.95 26.22 -18.69
CA ARG A 4 -15.82 25.35 -18.31
C ARG A 4 -15.86 25.16 -16.79
N GLY A 5 -15.84 23.91 -16.34
CA GLY A 5 -15.61 23.55 -14.94
C GLY A 5 -14.13 23.77 -14.53
N PRO A 6 -13.83 23.78 -13.23
CA PRO A 6 -12.48 24.03 -12.75
C PRO A 6 -11.60 22.79 -12.96
N GLU A 7 -10.47 22.99 -13.63
CA GLU A 7 -9.38 22.00 -13.75
C GLU A 7 -8.74 21.78 -12.38
N ALA A 8 -8.47 20.52 -12.05
CA ALA A 8 -7.74 20.10 -10.86
C ALA A 8 -6.27 20.57 -10.98
N GLY A 9 -5.94 21.63 -10.27
CA GLY A 9 -4.58 22.13 -10.12
C GLY A 9 -3.71 21.17 -9.30
N ASN A 10 -2.45 21.11 -9.67
CA ASN A 10 -1.39 20.30 -9.09
C ASN A 10 -0.95 20.91 -7.75
N ASP A 11 -1.36 20.33 -6.62
CA ASP A 11 -1.11 20.84 -5.25
C ASP A 11 0.38 21.00 -4.88
N GLY A 12 1.32 20.56 -5.73
CA GLY A 12 2.76 20.69 -5.54
C GLY A 12 3.39 22.00 -6.08
N GLU A 13 2.70 22.76 -6.93
CA GLU A 13 3.24 24.02 -7.48
C GLU A 13 2.98 25.24 -6.58
N SER A 14 2.05 25.12 -5.63
CA SER A 14 1.69 26.18 -4.67
C SER A 14 2.86 26.59 -3.75
N LEU A 15 3.70 25.63 -3.34
CA LEU A 15 4.85 25.88 -2.45
C LEU A 15 6.04 26.57 -3.14
N GLY A 16 6.17 26.42 -4.46
CA GLY A 16 7.15 27.18 -5.25
C GLY A 16 6.78 28.66 -5.39
N LEU A 17 5.48 28.95 -5.47
CA LEU A 17 4.92 30.32 -5.47
C LEU A 17 4.96 30.98 -4.07
N LEU A 18 4.74 30.20 -3.00
CA LEU A 18 4.76 30.62 -1.59
C LEU A 18 6.04 31.37 -1.16
N LEU A 19 7.17 31.17 -1.84
CA LEU A 19 8.47 31.72 -1.48
C LEU A 19 8.90 32.95 -2.28
N HIS A 20 8.18 33.29 -3.35
CA HIS A 20 8.45 34.49 -4.13
C HIS A 20 7.78 35.73 -3.50
N GLU A 21 6.72 35.54 -2.71
CA GLU A 21 5.92 36.63 -2.12
C GLU A 21 6.34 37.04 -0.69
N LEU A 22 7.05 36.17 0.03
CA LEU A 22 7.43 36.40 1.44
C LEU A 22 8.58 37.43 1.65
N LEU A 23 9.13 38.04 0.59
CA LEU A 23 10.18 39.06 0.70
C LEU A 23 10.18 40.02 -0.52
N PRO A 24 9.49 41.19 -0.51
CA PRO A 24 9.62 42.14 -1.60
C PRO A 24 10.67 43.24 -1.34
N SER A 25 11.34 43.62 -2.44
CA SER A 25 12.02 44.89 -2.76
C SER A 25 13.53 45.04 -2.53
N LEU A 26 14.31 44.47 -3.45
CA LEU A 26 15.44 45.18 -4.08
C LEU A 26 15.24 45.07 -5.62
N LYS A 27 14.60 46.08 -6.23
CA LYS A 27 14.51 46.31 -7.69
C LYS A 27 15.84 46.88 -8.23
N GLU A 28 16.26 46.85 -9.50
CA GLU A 28 15.97 46.21 -10.80
C GLU A 28 17.12 46.68 -11.74
N ALA A 29 17.53 45.90 -12.77
CA ALA A 29 17.99 46.42 -14.07
C ALA A 29 18.09 45.30 -15.13
N ASP A 30 17.57 45.61 -16.33
CA ASP A 30 17.36 44.81 -17.56
C ASP A 30 18.52 43.97 -18.10
N VAL A 31 18.21 42.90 -18.86
CA VAL A 31 18.53 42.71 -20.30
C VAL A 31 17.78 41.47 -20.87
N ASP A 32 17.21 41.66 -22.08
CA ASP A 32 16.41 40.74 -22.93
C ASP A 32 17.23 39.62 -23.67
N PRO A 33 16.58 38.65 -24.36
CA PRO A 33 17.10 37.29 -24.56
C PRO A 33 17.46 36.84 -26.01
N ALA A 34 17.79 35.54 -26.12
CA ALA A 34 17.71 34.60 -27.26
C ALA A 34 18.99 34.40 -28.13
N PRO A 35 19.12 33.34 -28.99
CA PRO A 35 18.13 32.33 -29.38
C PRO A 35 18.61 30.85 -29.55
N GLU A 36 17.62 30.05 -29.96
CA GLU A 36 17.49 28.64 -30.37
C GLU A 36 18.60 27.94 -31.18
N GLY A 37 18.63 26.61 -31.08
CA GLY A 37 19.34 25.70 -31.99
C GLY A 37 18.65 24.33 -32.13
N ARG A 38 18.40 23.93 -33.39
CA ARG A 38 17.53 22.83 -33.87
C ARG A 38 18.23 21.47 -33.97
N GLY A 39 17.43 20.38 -34.01
CA GLY A 39 17.51 19.41 -35.12
C GLY A 39 17.71 17.90 -34.83
N ALA A 40 16.71 17.11 -35.25
CA ALA A 40 16.71 15.78 -35.91
C ALA A 40 17.50 14.59 -35.29
N GLY A 41 17.08 13.32 -35.29
CA GLY A 41 15.98 12.55 -35.88
C GLY A 41 16.22 11.05 -35.52
N PRO A 42 15.24 10.13 -35.69
CA PRO A 42 15.29 8.78 -35.10
C PRO A 42 15.80 7.69 -36.07
N VAL A 43 16.45 6.65 -35.56
CA VAL A 43 16.85 5.46 -36.35
C VAL A 43 16.57 4.14 -35.61
N ALA A 44 15.68 3.37 -36.26
CA ALA A 44 15.59 1.92 -36.44
C ALA A 44 15.40 0.94 -35.26
N GLU A 45 14.23 0.31 -35.32
CA GLU A 45 13.88 -1.01 -34.80
C GLU A 45 14.72 -2.13 -35.43
N GLY A 46 15.19 -3.07 -34.62
CA GLY A 46 15.74 -4.35 -35.05
C GLY A 46 14.88 -5.50 -34.49
N ARG A 47 14.03 -6.08 -35.36
CA ARG A 47 13.33 -7.35 -35.13
C ARG A 47 14.30 -8.51 -35.31
N SER A 48 14.35 -9.44 -34.36
CA SER A 48 14.94 -10.77 -34.54
C SER A 48 13.82 -11.80 -34.74
N GLU A 49 13.86 -12.46 -35.90
CA GLU A 49 12.99 -13.57 -36.30
C GLU A 49 13.18 -14.84 -35.46
N PRO A 50 12.20 -15.77 -35.46
CA PRO A 50 12.16 -16.92 -34.57
C PRO A 50 13.00 -18.10 -35.07
N ALA A 51 13.61 -18.82 -34.14
CA ALA A 51 14.40 -20.02 -34.40
C ALA A 51 13.57 -21.15 -35.03
N THR A 52 14.12 -21.69 -36.11
CA THR A 52 13.67 -22.85 -36.90
C THR A 52 13.55 -24.14 -36.11
N ALA A 53 12.50 -24.91 -36.42
CA ALA A 53 12.12 -26.18 -35.80
C ALA A 53 12.99 -27.38 -36.23
N LEU A 54 13.26 -28.29 -35.31
CA LEU A 54 13.82 -29.63 -35.56
C LEU A 54 12.69 -30.67 -35.76
N PRO A 55 12.80 -31.59 -36.73
CA PRO A 55 11.81 -32.64 -36.96
C PRO A 55 12.06 -33.87 -36.05
N GLY A 56 11.04 -34.36 -35.35
CA GLY A 56 11.11 -35.59 -34.53
C GLY A 56 10.33 -35.53 -33.20
N ALA A 57 9.97 -34.34 -32.73
CA ALA A 57 9.23 -34.10 -31.50
C ALA A 57 7.85 -34.80 -31.43
N PRO A 58 7.55 -35.63 -30.40
CA PRO A 58 6.23 -36.24 -30.23
C PRO A 58 5.15 -35.17 -30.00
N ALA A 59 3.95 -35.38 -30.57
CA ALA A 59 2.81 -34.50 -30.38
C ALA A 59 1.94 -34.99 -29.21
N CYS A 60 1.44 -34.06 -28.40
CA CYS A 60 0.47 -34.36 -27.34
C CYS A 60 -0.84 -34.89 -27.96
N THR A 61 -1.31 -36.06 -27.53
CA THR A 61 -2.54 -36.70 -28.03
C THR A 61 -3.82 -35.95 -27.66
N HIS A 62 -3.80 -35.11 -26.62
CA HIS A 62 -4.95 -34.34 -26.18
C HIS A 62 -5.10 -32.98 -26.91
N CYS A 63 -4.01 -32.30 -27.25
CA CYS A 63 -4.08 -30.93 -27.81
C CYS A 63 -3.22 -30.68 -29.06
N GLY A 64 -2.46 -31.68 -29.52
CA GLY A 64 -1.65 -31.60 -30.75
C GLY A 64 -0.38 -30.75 -30.65
N ALA A 65 -0.04 -30.20 -29.48
CA ALA A 65 1.20 -29.45 -29.29
C ALA A 65 2.44 -30.35 -29.44
N ARG A 66 3.45 -29.91 -30.20
CA ARG A 66 4.73 -30.63 -30.35
C ARG A 66 5.61 -30.42 -29.11
N LEU A 67 6.10 -31.50 -28.53
CA LEU A 67 6.91 -31.51 -27.30
C LEU A 67 8.40 -31.69 -27.64
N THR A 68 9.29 -30.99 -26.95
CA THR A 68 10.74 -31.27 -27.04
C THR A 68 11.05 -32.59 -26.33
N GLU A 69 12.00 -33.39 -26.85
CA GLU A 69 12.30 -34.75 -26.39
C GLU A 69 12.62 -34.88 -24.88
N SER A 70 12.98 -33.77 -24.23
CA SER A 70 13.32 -33.71 -22.80
C SER A 70 12.14 -33.55 -21.82
N ILE A 71 10.88 -33.52 -22.30
CA ILE A 71 9.73 -33.18 -21.45
C ILE A 71 8.72 -34.33 -21.37
N ALA A 72 8.61 -34.93 -20.17
CA ALA A 72 7.69 -36.03 -19.85
C ALA A 72 6.27 -35.59 -19.44
N TRP A 73 5.86 -34.35 -19.74
CA TRP A 73 4.50 -33.82 -19.50
C TRP A 73 4.18 -32.59 -20.36
N CYS A 74 2.92 -32.39 -20.75
CA CYS A 74 2.53 -31.26 -21.61
C CYS A 74 2.34 -29.97 -20.78
N PRO A 75 3.06 -28.87 -21.03
CA PRO A 75 2.90 -27.63 -20.27
C PRO A 75 1.57 -26.89 -20.51
N ARG A 76 0.87 -27.23 -21.61
CA ARG A 76 -0.43 -26.64 -21.94
C ARG A 76 -1.60 -27.35 -21.26
N CYS A 77 -1.48 -28.66 -21.05
CA CYS A 77 -2.55 -29.52 -20.54
C CYS A 77 -2.23 -30.15 -19.16
N LEU A 78 -0.98 -30.05 -18.70
CA LEU A 78 -0.47 -30.57 -17.43
C LEU A 78 -0.59 -32.11 -17.25
N GLU A 79 -0.64 -32.86 -18.36
CA GLU A 79 -0.68 -34.34 -18.37
C GLU A 79 0.67 -34.96 -18.74
N SER A 80 1.01 -36.13 -18.19
CA SER A 80 2.28 -36.84 -18.42
C SER A 80 2.37 -37.51 -19.80
N ALA A 81 3.55 -37.49 -20.41
CA ALA A 81 3.87 -38.13 -21.69
C ALA A 81 4.70 -39.40 -21.46
N SER A 82 4.11 -40.58 -21.68
CA SER A 82 4.71 -41.89 -22.07
C SER A 82 3.63 -42.99 -21.90
N ALA A 83 3.17 -43.68 -22.96
CA ALA A 83 3.74 -44.88 -23.62
C ALA A 83 3.48 -46.18 -22.79
N GLU A 84 3.02 -47.33 -23.28
CA GLU A 84 2.91 -47.94 -24.62
C GLU A 84 1.93 -49.14 -24.52
N VAL A 85 1.21 -49.44 -25.60
CA VAL A 85 0.51 -50.73 -25.81
C VAL A 85 1.39 -51.54 -26.76
N GLY A 86 1.78 -52.75 -26.35
CA GLY A 86 2.46 -53.74 -27.21
C GLY A 86 1.88 -55.14 -26.99
N PRO A 87 1.79 -55.98 -28.04
CA PRO A 87 0.77 -57.02 -28.15
C PRO A 87 1.26 -58.40 -27.69
N SER A 88 0.38 -59.20 -27.09
CA SER A 88 0.58 -60.64 -26.99
C SER A 88 -0.71 -61.40 -27.31
N THR A 89 -0.53 -62.29 -28.27
CA THR A 89 -1.43 -63.26 -28.87
C THR A 89 -2.14 -64.16 -27.84
N SER A 90 -3.46 -64.36 -27.98
CA SER A 90 -4.07 -65.70 -27.82
C SER A 90 -5.54 -65.72 -28.26
N SER A 91 -5.90 -66.83 -28.93
CA SER A 91 -7.20 -67.24 -29.45
C SER A 91 -8.37 -67.19 -28.45
N PRO A 92 -9.64 -67.22 -28.92
CA PRO A 92 -10.79 -67.14 -28.04
C PRO A 92 -11.04 -68.50 -27.39
N VAL A 93 -10.80 -68.61 -26.08
CA VAL A 93 -11.35 -69.70 -25.27
C VAL A 93 -12.48 -69.11 -24.42
N ALA A 94 -13.68 -69.61 -24.65
CA ALA A 94 -14.86 -69.29 -23.86
C ALA A 94 -14.64 -69.70 -22.40
N HIS A 95 -14.44 -68.72 -21.52
CA HIS A 95 -14.48 -68.93 -20.08
C HIS A 95 -15.68 -68.21 -19.47
N ARG A 96 -16.60 -69.06 -19.01
CA ARG A 96 -17.75 -68.85 -18.13
C ARG A 96 -17.44 -67.78 -17.07
N ALA A 97 -18.33 -66.79 -16.94
CA ALA A 97 -18.27 -65.78 -15.89
C ALA A 97 -18.28 -66.45 -14.50
N PRO A 98 -17.37 -66.08 -13.57
CA PRO A 98 -17.52 -66.44 -12.18
C PRO A 98 -18.58 -65.55 -11.52
N SER A 99 -19.47 -66.17 -10.74
CA SER A 99 -20.42 -65.50 -9.86
C SER A 99 -19.70 -64.54 -8.90
N PRO A 100 -20.32 -63.41 -8.52
CA PRO A 100 -19.70 -62.45 -7.61
C PRO A 100 -19.51 -63.07 -6.23
N LEU A 101 -18.30 -62.98 -5.70
CA LEU A 101 -18.01 -63.27 -4.29
C LEU A 101 -18.74 -62.25 -3.38
N PRO A 102 -19.18 -62.65 -2.17
CA PRO A 102 -19.80 -61.74 -1.23
C PRO A 102 -18.78 -60.69 -0.76
N GLY A 103 -19.28 -59.48 -0.54
CA GLY A 103 -18.49 -58.25 -0.41
C GLY A 103 -17.37 -58.33 0.63
N VAL A 104 -16.17 -58.05 0.15
CA VAL A 104 -15.21 -57.30 0.95
C VAL A 104 -15.71 -55.86 0.91
N GLU A 105 -16.34 -55.40 1.99
CA GLU A 105 -16.50 -53.98 2.24
C GLU A 105 -15.10 -53.36 2.27
N VAL A 106 -14.66 -52.83 1.13
CA VAL A 106 -13.69 -51.74 1.15
C VAL A 106 -14.36 -50.69 2.04
N PRO A 107 -13.77 -50.29 3.18
CA PRO A 107 -14.31 -49.16 3.90
C PRO A 107 -14.23 -48.02 2.89
N SER A 108 -15.38 -47.64 2.35
CA SER A 108 -15.54 -46.30 1.82
C SER A 108 -15.21 -45.45 3.03
N SER A 109 -13.98 -44.97 3.11
CA SER A 109 -13.68 -43.81 3.92
C SER A 109 -14.59 -42.76 3.32
N GLY A 110 -15.79 -42.64 3.89
CA GLY A 110 -16.70 -41.55 3.66
C GLY A 110 -15.91 -40.34 4.08
N ARG A 111 -15.16 -39.77 3.12
CA ARG A 111 -14.84 -38.36 3.17
C ARG A 111 -16.21 -37.73 3.22
N SER A 112 -16.60 -37.31 4.42
CA SER A 112 -17.68 -36.36 4.63
C SER A 112 -17.27 -35.09 3.87
N ALA A 113 -17.43 -35.11 2.54
CA ALA A 113 -17.47 -33.93 1.73
C ALA A 113 -18.67 -33.15 2.26
N GLY A 114 -18.39 -32.06 2.98
CA GLY A 114 -19.45 -31.15 3.39
C GLY A 114 -20.28 -30.82 2.16
N GLN A 115 -21.60 -31.02 2.23
CA GLN A 115 -22.49 -30.64 1.15
C GLN A 115 -22.27 -29.15 0.87
N ALA A 116 -21.81 -28.82 -0.34
CA ALA A 116 -21.66 -27.44 -0.75
C ALA A 116 -23.06 -26.82 -0.86
N GLY A 117 -23.31 -25.78 -0.07
CA GLY A 117 -24.57 -25.04 -0.09
C GLY A 117 -24.81 -24.31 -1.42
N PRO A 118 -26.01 -23.77 -1.65
CA PRO A 118 -26.35 -23.10 -2.90
C PRO A 118 -25.49 -21.84 -3.13
N ALA A 119 -24.85 -21.76 -4.29
CA ALA A 119 -23.95 -20.65 -4.67
C ALA A 119 -24.60 -19.26 -4.71
N GLY A 120 -25.89 -19.17 -5.07
CA GLY A 120 -26.60 -17.89 -5.25
C GLY A 120 -26.67 -17.05 -3.97
N PRO A 121 -27.21 -17.58 -2.86
CA PRO A 121 -27.19 -16.88 -1.57
C PRO A 121 -25.80 -16.47 -1.08
N ALA A 122 -24.80 -17.34 -1.24
CA ALA A 122 -23.42 -17.06 -0.80
C ALA A 122 -22.80 -15.87 -1.56
N VAL A 123 -22.94 -15.83 -2.88
CA VAL A 123 -22.45 -14.71 -3.70
C VAL A 123 -23.21 -13.42 -3.39
N ARG A 124 -24.54 -13.49 -3.18
CA ARG A 124 -25.34 -12.32 -2.77
C ARG A 124 -24.89 -11.75 -1.42
N LEU A 125 -24.56 -12.60 -0.45
CA LEU A 125 -24.01 -12.16 0.84
C LEU A 125 -22.69 -11.41 0.63
N ALA A 126 -21.77 -11.96 -0.15
CA ALA A 126 -20.50 -11.31 -0.43
C ALA A 126 -20.67 -9.97 -1.16
N LEU A 127 -21.56 -9.89 -2.16
CA LEU A 127 -21.89 -8.64 -2.84
C LEU A 127 -22.51 -7.61 -1.89
N GLY A 128 -23.38 -8.03 -0.96
CA GLY A 128 -23.94 -7.16 0.07
C GLY A 128 -22.87 -6.62 1.01
N VAL A 129 -21.91 -7.45 1.44
CA VAL A 129 -20.75 -7.03 2.24
C VAL A 129 -19.87 -6.04 1.47
N ILE A 130 -19.63 -6.28 0.18
CA ILE A 130 -18.85 -5.37 -0.68
C ILE A 130 -19.57 -4.02 -0.81
N LEU A 131 -20.88 -4.02 -1.07
CA LEU A 131 -21.67 -2.80 -1.18
C LEU A 131 -21.66 -2.00 0.13
N LEU A 132 -21.82 -2.69 1.27
CA LEU A 132 -21.72 -2.06 2.58
C LEU A 132 -20.32 -1.44 2.80
N ASN A 133 -19.25 -2.14 2.40
CA ASN A 133 -17.90 -1.60 2.48
C ASN A 133 -17.72 -0.34 1.63
N ILE A 134 -18.30 -0.32 0.42
CA ILE A 134 -18.30 0.89 -0.44
C ILE A 134 -18.97 2.06 0.28
N VAL A 135 -20.16 1.84 0.85
CA VAL A 135 -20.89 2.89 1.58
C VAL A 135 -20.07 3.41 2.76
N VAL A 136 -19.48 2.50 3.55
CA VAL A 136 -18.63 2.86 4.70
C VAL A 136 -17.41 3.67 4.26
N GLN A 137 -16.71 3.23 3.21
CA GLN A 137 -15.49 3.89 2.72
C GLN A 137 -15.79 5.27 2.09
N VAL A 138 -16.91 5.41 1.38
CA VAL A 138 -17.35 6.70 0.85
C VAL A 138 -17.70 7.67 1.99
N ALA A 139 -18.40 7.18 3.02
CA ALA A 139 -18.76 8.00 4.18
C ALA A 139 -17.53 8.45 4.98
N THR A 140 -16.57 7.56 5.24
CA THR A 140 -15.33 7.90 5.96
C THR A 140 -14.44 8.83 5.14
N TYR A 141 -14.34 8.62 3.82
CA TYR A 141 -13.63 9.52 2.92
C TYR A 141 -14.25 10.93 2.88
N ALA A 142 -15.58 11.02 2.75
CA ALA A 142 -16.28 12.30 2.75
C ALA A 142 -16.11 13.04 4.09
N LEU A 143 -16.16 12.33 5.21
CA LEU A 143 -15.90 12.90 6.53
C LEU A 143 -14.48 13.46 6.63
N ALA A 144 -13.48 12.69 6.22
CA ALA A 144 -12.08 13.09 6.24
C ALA A 144 -11.79 14.31 5.33
N ARG A 145 -12.59 14.50 4.27
CA ARG A 145 -12.47 15.64 3.34
C ARG A 145 -13.38 16.83 3.67
N SER A 146 -14.22 16.72 4.69
CA SER A 146 -15.18 17.77 5.02
C SER A 146 -14.57 19.06 5.60
N GLY A 147 -13.28 19.03 5.99
CA GLY A 147 -12.59 20.12 6.68
C GLY A 147 -13.02 20.32 8.14
N ASN A 148 -14.08 19.63 8.59
CA ASN A 148 -14.64 19.79 9.93
C ASN A 148 -14.02 18.87 10.99
N VAL A 149 -13.13 17.96 10.57
CA VAL A 149 -12.53 16.95 11.45
C VAL A 149 -11.03 16.92 11.22
N GLU A 150 -10.25 16.99 12.31
CA GLU A 150 -8.80 16.82 12.23
C GLU A 150 -8.41 15.46 11.63
N PRO A 151 -7.36 15.38 10.81
CA PRO A 151 -6.93 14.12 10.20
C PRO A 151 -6.71 12.98 11.20
N SER A 152 -6.12 13.29 12.36
CA SER A 152 -5.89 12.35 13.46
C SER A 152 -7.18 11.75 14.02
N THR A 153 -8.24 12.56 14.11
CA THR A 153 -9.57 12.17 14.56
C THR A 153 -10.28 11.36 13.47
N ALA A 154 -10.18 11.77 12.20
CA ALA A 154 -10.73 11.03 11.08
C ALA A 154 -10.14 9.61 10.97
N ILE A 155 -8.82 9.44 11.18
CA ILE A 155 -8.16 8.13 11.24
C ILE A 155 -8.74 7.28 12.39
N SER A 156 -8.95 7.89 13.55
CA SER A 156 -9.49 7.20 14.72
C SER A 156 -10.94 6.75 14.52
N ILE A 157 -11.78 7.60 13.91
CA ILE A 157 -13.14 7.25 13.50
C ILE A 157 -13.11 6.10 12.50
N GLY A 158 -12.27 6.20 11.47
CA GLY A 158 -12.12 5.15 10.45
C GLY A 158 -11.75 3.79 11.06
N LEU A 159 -10.84 3.77 12.04
CA LEU A 159 -10.46 2.55 12.75
C LEU A 159 -11.64 1.91 13.51
N TRP A 160 -12.39 2.69 14.28
CA TRP A 160 -13.54 2.17 15.05
C TRP A 160 -14.71 1.76 14.16
N VAL A 161 -14.97 2.52 13.09
CA VAL A 161 -15.92 2.15 12.05
C VAL A 161 -15.50 0.83 11.40
N GLY A 162 -14.20 0.63 11.15
CA GLY A 162 -13.65 -0.63 10.66
C GLY A 162 -13.91 -1.80 11.62
N VAL A 163 -13.67 -1.63 12.92
CA VAL A 163 -13.98 -2.64 13.95
C VAL A 163 -15.47 -2.99 13.94
N ALA A 164 -16.35 -2.00 13.92
CA ALA A 164 -17.80 -2.20 13.88
C ALA A 164 -18.24 -2.91 12.59
N PHE A 165 -17.71 -2.49 11.44
CA PHE A 165 -17.96 -3.12 10.15
C PHE A 165 -17.58 -4.60 10.18
N TYR A 166 -16.38 -4.95 10.63
CA TYR A 166 -15.95 -6.34 10.72
C TYR A 166 -16.80 -7.13 11.72
N GLY A 167 -17.17 -6.56 12.88
CA GLY A 167 -18.10 -7.18 13.82
C GLY A 167 -19.45 -7.52 13.18
N LEU A 168 -20.03 -6.60 12.41
CA LEU A 168 -21.27 -6.81 11.67
C LEU A 168 -21.11 -7.87 10.58
N VAL A 169 -20.05 -7.80 9.77
CA VAL A 169 -19.77 -8.79 8.72
C VAL A 169 -19.61 -10.18 9.31
N PHE A 170 -18.92 -10.32 10.45
CA PHE A 170 -18.81 -11.59 11.15
C PHE A 170 -20.20 -12.14 11.52
N LEU A 171 -21.06 -11.34 12.14
CA LEU A 171 -22.41 -11.75 12.54
C LEU A 171 -23.26 -12.16 11.33
N VAL A 172 -23.23 -11.38 10.25
CA VAL A 172 -23.97 -11.67 9.01
C VAL A 172 -23.42 -12.93 8.33
N THR A 173 -22.09 -13.13 8.34
CA THR A 173 -21.45 -14.29 7.71
C THR A 173 -21.74 -15.58 8.47
N ILE A 174 -21.71 -15.57 9.80
CA ILE A 174 -22.06 -16.73 10.62
C ILE A 174 -23.55 -17.09 10.45
N ARG A 175 -24.45 -16.09 10.50
CA ARG A 175 -25.89 -16.31 10.29
C ARG A 175 -26.21 -16.76 8.87
N GLY A 176 -25.64 -16.08 7.87
CA GLY A 176 -25.85 -16.38 6.46
C GLY A 176 -25.23 -17.72 6.03
N GLY A 177 -24.05 -18.06 6.56
CA GLY A 177 -23.40 -19.36 6.33
C GLY A 177 -24.21 -20.52 6.92
N ALA A 178 -24.76 -20.34 8.12
CA ALA A 178 -25.68 -21.32 8.72
C ALA A 178 -26.95 -21.49 7.88
N ALA A 179 -27.56 -20.40 7.42
CA ALA A 179 -28.76 -20.43 6.57
C ALA A 179 -28.49 -21.05 5.19
N ALA A 180 -27.29 -20.85 4.63
CA ALA A 180 -26.88 -21.43 3.36
C ALA A 180 -26.37 -22.89 3.49
N GLN A 181 -26.39 -23.48 4.69
CA GLN A 181 -25.90 -24.84 4.98
C GLN A 181 -24.45 -25.10 4.51
N VAL A 182 -23.64 -24.05 4.37
CA VAL A 182 -22.25 -24.19 3.94
C VAL A 182 -21.41 -24.65 5.12
N ARG A 183 -20.69 -25.77 4.96
CA ARG A 183 -19.80 -26.30 5.99
C ARG A 183 -18.34 -25.95 5.66
N PRO A 184 -17.72 -24.98 6.37
CA PRO A 184 -16.31 -24.65 6.15
C PRO A 184 -15.40 -25.85 6.36
N LEU A 185 -14.46 -26.04 5.43
CA LEU A 185 -13.33 -26.93 5.66
C LEU A 185 -12.30 -26.23 6.55
N TRP A 186 -12.43 -26.38 7.87
CA TRP A 186 -11.50 -25.74 8.82
C TRP A 186 -10.04 -26.20 8.66
N THR A 187 -9.83 -27.47 8.33
CA THR A 187 -8.51 -28.08 8.15
C THR A 187 -8.61 -29.27 7.19
N ILE A 188 -7.55 -29.53 6.45
CA ILE A 188 -7.35 -30.78 5.70
C ILE A 188 -6.07 -31.42 6.22
N GLY A 189 -6.22 -32.47 7.04
CA GLY A 189 -5.12 -33.04 7.82
C GLY A 189 -4.89 -32.28 9.13
N ASP A 190 -3.65 -32.34 9.64
CA ASP A 190 -3.27 -31.75 10.93
C ASP A 190 -3.45 -30.21 10.95
N PRO A 191 -4.20 -29.66 11.93
CA PRO A 191 -4.44 -28.23 12.04
C PRO A 191 -3.17 -27.38 12.19
N ARG A 192 -2.17 -27.87 12.95
CA ARG A 192 -0.94 -27.10 13.21
C ARG A 192 -0.09 -27.01 11.96
N THR A 193 0.03 -28.11 11.23
CA THR A 193 0.75 -28.21 9.95
C THR A 193 0.08 -27.33 8.89
N SER A 194 -1.26 -27.36 8.82
CA SER A 194 -2.02 -26.51 7.89
C SER A 194 -1.78 -25.02 8.15
N LEU A 195 -1.82 -24.60 9.42
CA LEU A 195 -1.52 -23.22 9.83
C LEU A 195 -0.08 -22.83 9.49
N ARG A 196 0.92 -23.66 9.85
CA ARG A 196 2.35 -23.40 9.56
C ARG A 196 2.63 -23.23 8.07
N ARG A 197 2.04 -24.09 7.23
CA ARG A 197 2.14 -23.97 5.77
C ARG A 197 1.56 -22.65 5.27
N GLY A 198 0.41 -22.27 5.82
CA GLY A 198 -0.23 -20.97 5.55
C GLY A 198 0.72 -19.81 5.88
N LEU A 199 1.17 -19.74 7.13
CA LEU A 199 2.09 -18.71 7.62
C LEU A 199 3.35 -18.61 6.74
N ALA A 200 3.95 -19.75 6.38
CA ALA A 200 5.15 -19.80 5.54
C ALA A 200 4.89 -19.25 4.13
N VAL A 201 3.79 -19.65 3.48
CA VAL A 201 3.43 -19.17 2.13
C VAL A 201 3.10 -17.68 2.15
N GLY A 202 2.28 -17.24 3.11
CA GLY A 202 1.88 -15.84 3.23
C GLY A 202 3.05 -14.90 3.56
N GLY A 203 3.85 -15.27 4.57
CA GLY A 203 5.03 -14.50 4.95
C GLY A 203 6.08 -14.47 3.83
N GLY A 204 6.35 -15.63 3.20
CA GLY A 204 7.27 -15.71 2.06
C GLY A 204 6.83 -14.85 0.87
N ALA A 205 5.55 -14.89 0.50
CA ALA A 205 5.00 -14.07 -0.57
C ALA A 205 5.10 -12.57 -0.26
N SER A 206 4.78 -12.17 0.98
CA SER A 206 4.87 -10.76 1.41
C SER A 206 6.31 -10.25 1.39
N LEU A 207 7.25 -11.02 1.97
CA LEU A 207 8.67 -10.67 1.98
C LEU A 207 9.24 -10.57 0.56
N PHE A 208 8.84 -11.48 -0.34
CA PHE A 208 9.26 -11.42 -1.74
C PHE A 208 8.78 -10.14 -2.43
N LEU A 209 7.50 -9.79 -2.27
CA LEU A 209 6.92 -8.59 -2.90
C LEU A 209 7.46 -7.30 -2.31
N VAL A 210 7.58 -7.22 -0.98
CA VAL A 210 8.22 -6.10 -0.28
C VAL A 210 9.67 -5.97 -0.74
N GLY A 211 10.41 -7.07 -0.84
CA GLY A 211 11.79 -7.09 -1.33
C GLY A 211 11.91 -6.57 -2.76
N LEU A 212 11.06 -7.05 -3.66
CA LEU A 212 11.04 -6.60 -5.05
C LEU A 212 10.69 -5.11 -5.18
N GLN A 213 9.67 -4.65 -4.45
CA GLN A 213 9.28 -3.25 -4.45
C GLN A 213 10.37 -2.36 -3.83
N SER A 214 10.99 -2.81 -2.74
CA SER A 214 12.07 -2.07 -2.08
C SER A 214 13.31 -1.98 -2.96
N LEU A 215 13.62 -3.04 -3.71
CA LEU A 215 14.69 -3.05 -4.70
C LEU A 215 14.42 -2.06 -5.83
N ALA A 216 13.20 -2.06 -6.38
CA ALA A 216 12.80 -1.15 -7.45
C ALA A 216 12.82 0.34 -7.02
N LEU A 217 12.56 0.61 -5.73
CA LEU A 217 12.52 1.98 -5.18
C LEU A 217 13.82 2.39 -4.46
N HIS A 218 14.81 1.51 -4.39
CA HIS A 218 16.07 1.71 -3.65
C HIS A 218 15.91 2.12 -2.17
N HIS A 219 14.77 1.79 -1.56
CA HIS A 219 14.50 2.03 -0.15
C HIS A 219 13.45 1.03 0.35
N LEU A 220 13.36 0.82 1.66
CA LEU A 220 12.30 -0.01 2.23
C LEU A 220 10.92 0.54 1.83
N ALA A 221 10.14 -0.28 1.13
CA ALA A 221 8.82 0.08 0.63
C ALA A 221 7.75 -0.74 1.37
N GLY A 222 6.74 -0.04 1.89
CA GLY A 222 5.59 -0.65 2.57
C GLY A 222 4.27 -0.12 2.02
N ASP A 223 3.16 -0.67 2.50
CA ASP A 223 1.82 -0.15 2.16
C ASP A 223 1.63 1.23 2.80
N ALA A 224 1.38 2.24 1.96
CA ALA A 224 1.26 3.63 2.38
C ALA A 224 0.13 3.86 3.39
N ALA A 225 -1.00 3.16 3.26
CA ALA A 225 -2.12 3.31 4.18
C ALA A 225 -1.79 2.71 5.55
N VAL A 226 -1.11 1.56 5.58
CA VAL A 226 -0.64 0.95 6.84
C VAL A 226 0.42 1.85 7.50
N THR A 227 1.37 2.38 6.73
CA THR A 227 2.38 3.32 7.23
C THR A 227 1.74 4.58 7.83
N LEU A 228 0.73 5.16 7.18
CA LEU A 228 0.00 6.32 7.69
C LEU A 228 -0.69 6.04 9.03
N VAL A 229 -1.37 4.89 9.16
CA VAL A 229 -2.03 4.50 10.41
C VAL A 229 -1.01 4.30 11.54
N VAL A 230 0.14 3.70 11.23
CA VAL A 230 1.21 3.48 12.20
C VAL A 230 1.92 4.79 12.57
N SER A 231 2.11 5.71 11.62
CA SER A 231 2.73 7.00 11.90
C SER A 231 1.83 7.89 12.75
N GLU A 232 0.55 7.99 12.43
CA GLU A 232 -0.35 8.90 13.16
C GLU A 232 -0.95 8.27 14.43
N GLY A 233 -0.74 6.98 14.66
CA GLY A 233 -1.30 6.22 15.76
C GLY A 233 -0.59 6.43 17.11
N SER A 234 -1.36 6.55 18.18
CA SER A 234 -0.85 6.27 19.53
C SER A 234 -0.57 4.78 19.67
N MET A 235 0.23 4.35 20.66
CA MET A 235 0.52 2.92 20.88
C MET A 235 -0.75 2.06 20.90
N GLY A 236 -1.81 2.52 21.59
CA GLY A 236 -3.10 1.83 21.61
C GLY A 236 -3.78 1.74 20.23
N ARG A 237 -3.72 2.80 19.42
CA ARG A 237 -4.26 2.80 18.05
C ARG A 237 -3.46 1.89 17.12
N VAL A 238 -2.13 1.87 17.26
CA VAL A 238 -1.27 0.94 16.51
C VAL A 238 -1.61 -0.50 16.86
N LEU A 239 -1.74 -0.84 18.16
CA LEU A 239 -2.14 -2.17 18.59
C LEU A 239 -3.53 -2.57 18.09
N ALA A 240 -4.50 -1.65 18.11
CA ALA A 240 -5.83 -1.88 17.57
C ALA A 240 -5.80 -2.09 16.05
N ALA A 241 -5.04 -1.28 15.30
CA ALA A 241 -4.86 -1.44 13.87
C ALA A 241 -4.17 -2.77 13.51
N VAL A 242 -3.11 -3.15 14.25
CA VAL A 242 -2.44 -4.45 14.11
C VAL A 242 -3.45 -5.59 14.35
N THR A 243 -4.22 -5.53 15.42
CA THR A 243 -5.24 -6.54 15.74
C THR A 243 -6.27 -6.64 14.63
N LEU A 244 -6.73 -5.50 14.09
CA LEU A 244 -7.69 -5.46 13.01
C LEU A 244 -7.12 -6.06 11.71
N PHE A 245 -5.95 -5.62 11.26
CA PHE A 245 -5.38 -5.99 9.96
C PHE A 245 -4.72 -7.36 9.92
N VAL A 246 -4.20 -7.84 11.05
CA VAL A 246 -3.43 -9.11 11.12
C VAL A 246 -4.28 -10.26 11.64
N LEU A 247 -5.30 -9.98 12.47
CA LEU A 247 -6.09 -11.04 13.11
C LEU A 247 -7.55 -11.01 12.65
N ILE A 248 -8.28 -9.92 12.93
CA ILE A 248 -9.73 -9.86 12.74
C ILE A 248 -10.10 -9.90 11.25
N GLY A 249 -9.51 -9.01 10.45
CA GLY A 249 -9.73 -8.91 9.00
C GLY A 249 -9.45 -10.25 8.31
N PRO A 250 -8.24 -10.82 8.42
CA PRO A 250 -7.92 -12.11 7.80
C PRO A 250 -8.86 -13.25 8.16
N VAL A 251 -9.33 -13.33 9.42
CA VAL A 251 -10.32 -14.34 9.82
C VAL A 251 -11.66 -14.12 9.11
N ILE A 252 -12.18 -12.89 9.15
CA ILE A 252 -13.53 -12.60 8.65
C ILE A 252 -13.57 -12.63 7.13
N GLU A 253 -12.58 -12.05 6.46
CA GLU A 253 -12.47 -12.05 5.01
C GLU A 253 -12.37 -13.49 4.47
N GLU A 254 -11.55 -14.34 5.09
CA GLU A 254 -11.44 -15.73 4.66
C GLU A 254 -12.70 -16.55 4.98
N LEU A 255 -13.46 -16.19 6.02
CA LEU A 255 -14.80 -16.76 6.24
C LEU A 255 -15.77 -16.38 5.12
N VAL A 256 -15.82 -15.12 4.71
CA VAL A 256 -16.69 -14.67 3.62
C VAL A 256 -16.28 -15.30 2.29
N PHE A 257 -15.02 -15.11 1.89
CA PHE A 257 -14.61 -15.42 0.53
C PHE A 257 -14.25 -16.90 0.34
N ARG A 258 -13.71 -17.59 1.37
CA ARG A 258 -13.36 -19.01 1.25
C ARG A 258 -14.46 -19.91 1.78
N ALA A 259 -14.77 -19.75 3.07
CA ALA A 259 -15.71 -20.65 3.73
C ALA A 259 -17.12 -20.52 3.18
N VAL A 260 -17.57 -19.34 2.76
CA VAL A 260 -18.91 -19.14 2.19
C VAL A 260 -18.87 -19.17 0.65
N VAL A 261 -18.19 -18.21 0.02
CA VAL A 261 -18.22 -18.08 -1.45
C VAL A 261 -17.54 -19.25 -2.15
N ALA A 262 -16.24 -19.48 -1.92
CA ALA A 262 -15.50 -20.51 -2.63
C ALA A 262 -16.09 -21.91 -2.38
N GLU A 263 -16.43 -22.22 -1.12
CA GLU A 263 -17.04 -23.50 -0.77
C GLU A 263 -18.39 -23.74 -1.47
N SER A 264 -19.26 -22.72 -1.53
CA SER A 264 -20.55 -22.83 -2.24
C SER A 264 -20.40 -23.04 -3.76
N LEU A 265 -19.25 -22.66 -4.31
CA LEU A 265 -18.91 -22.84 -5.73
C LEU A 265 -18.12 -24.12 -6.00
N ARG A 266 -17.76 -24.91 -4.97
CA ARG A 266 -16.93 -26.13 -5.11
C ARG A 266 -17.47 -27.08 -6.19
N ASN A 267 -18.79 -27.30 -6.20
CA ASN A 267 -19.44 -28.22 -7.14
C ASN A 267 -19.43 -27.73 -8.60
N ARG A 268 -19.10 -26.45 -8.83
CA ARG A 268 -18.93 -25.86 -10.16
C ARG A 268 -17.48 -25.92 -10.66
N GLY A 269 -16.60 -26.57 -9.90
CA GLY A 269 -15.18 -26.72 -10.19
C GLY A 269 -14.31 -25.83 -9.32
N ILE A 270 -13.24 -26.42 -8.77
CA ILE A 270 -12.31 -25.74 -7.84
C ILE A 270 -11.66 -24.52 -8.49
N GLY A 271 -11.25 -24.61 -9.76
CA GLY A 271 -10.62 -23.49 -10.47
C GLY A 271 -11.54 -22.27 -10.58
N GLY A 272 -12.79 -22.47 -11.00
CA GLY A 272 -13.79 -21.40 -11.08
C GLY A 272 -14.15 -20.83 -9.71
N ALA A 273 -14.25 -21.67 -8.68
CA ALA A 273 -14.50 -21.24 -7.30
C ALA A 273 -13.37 -20.36 -6.75
N VAL A 274 -12.11 -20.74 -7.00
CA VAL A 274 -10.93 -19.94 -6.64
C VAL A 274 -10.98 -18.61 -7.38
N LEU A 275 -11.14 -18.61 -8.71
CA LEU A 275 -11.14 -17.38 -9.50
C LEU A 275 -12.24 -16.40 -9.07
N ALA A 276 -13.49 -16.89 -8.95
CA ALA A 276 -14.63 -16.05 -8.58
C ALA A 276 -14.50 -15.47 -7.16
N SER A 277 -14.11 -16.28 -6.18
CA SER A 277 -13.90 -15.79 -4.81
C SER A 277 -12.72 -14.83 -4.71
N SER A 278 -11.69 -15.01 -5.52
CA SER A 278 -10.51 -14.12 -5.56
C SER A 278 -10.84 -12.77 -6.17
N PHE A 279 -11.66 -12.76 -7.23
CA PHE A 279 -12.11 -11.53 -7.85
C PHE A 279 -13.05 -10.74 -6.92
N LEU A 280 -13.98 -11.41 -6.23
CA LEU A 280 -14.84 -10.75 -5.22
C LEU A 280 -14.02 -10.19 -4.05
N PHE A 281 -12.99 -10.92 -3.60
CA PHE A 281 -12.03 -10.43 -2.62
C PHE A 281 -11.32 -9.16 -3.13
N ALA A 282 -10.86 -9.13 -4.38
CA ALA A 282 -10.24 -7.96 -4.99
C ALA A 282 -11.20 -6.75 -5.09
N LEU A 283 -12.47 -6.99 -5.43
CA LEU A 283 -13.50 -5.94 -5.45
C LEU A 283 -13.73 -5.35 -4.06
N ALA A 284 -13.71 -6.16 -3.00
CA ALA A 284 -13.85 -5.67 -1.63
C ALA A 284 -12.74 -4.69 -1.23
N HIS A 285 -11.58 -4.70 -1.88
CA HIS A 285 -10.47 -3.81 -1.56
C HIS A 285 -10.58 -2.42 -2.20
N LEU A 286 -11.49 -2.23 -3.17
CA LEU A 286 -11.80 -0.92 -3.79
C LEU A 286 -10.57 -0.15 -4.31
N ARG A 287 -9.55 -0.87 -4.79
CA ARG A 287 -8.32 -0.32 -5.38
C ARG A 287 -8.19 -0.79 -6.84
N PRO A 288 -8.77 -0.08 -7.82
CA PRO A 288 -8.76 -0.50 -9.22
C PRO A 288 -7.34 -0.78 -9.77
N ALA A 289 -6.38 0.08 -9.40
CA ALA A 289 -4.97 -0.06 -9.80
C ALA A 289 -4.30 -1.35 -9.28
N SER A 290 -4.86 -1.98 -8.25
CA SER A 290 -4.33 -3.17 -7.60
C SER A 290 -5.24 -4.39 -7.74
N ILE A 291 -6.27 -4.33 -8.60
CA ILE A 291 -7.25 -5.42 -8.74
C ILE A 291 -6.60 -6.74 -9.16
N VAL A 292 -5.62 -6.68 -10.06
CA VAL A 292 -4.84 -7.86 -10.50
C VAL A 292 -4.06 -8.43 -9.33
N TYR A 293 -3.36 -7.57 -8.58
CA TYR A 293 -2.61 -7.94 -7.38
C TYR A 293 -3.51 -8.64 -6.34
N TYR A 294 -4.64 -8.05 -5.97
CA TYR A 294 -5.56 -8.66 -5.00
C TYR A 294 -6.20 -9.95 -5.53
N THR A 295 -6.47 -10.05 -6.83
CA THR A 295 -6.99 -11.29 -7.44
C THR A 295 -5.95 -12.40 -7.37
N LEU A 296 -4.67 -12.10 -7.63
CA LEU A 296 -3.58 -13.09 -7.54
C LEU A 296 -3.36 -13.58 -6.09
N ILE A 297 -3.31 -12.66 -5.12
CA ILE A 297 -3.22 -13.03 -3.70
C ILE A 297 -4.45 -13.83 -3.29
N GLY A 298 -5.64 -13.40 -3.68
CA GLY A 298 -6.89 -14.13 -3.45
C GLY A 298 -6.84 -15.56 -4.02
N ALA A 299 -6.21 -15.75 -5.19
CA ALA A 299 -6.09 -17.06 -5.82
C ALA A 299 -5.15 -17.99 -5.03
N VAL A 300 -4.04 -17.46 -4.50
CA VAL A 300 -3.15 -18.20 -3.59
C VAL A 300 -3.92 -18.64 -2.33
N LEU A 301 -4.65 -17.72 -1.70
CA LEU A 301 -5.47 -18.01 -0.52
C LEU A 301 -6.55 -19.06 -0.84
N GLY A 302 -7.30 -18.89 -1.93
CA GLY A 302 -8.29 -19.86 -2.41
C GLY A 302 -7.70 -21.25 -2.67
N ARG A 303 -6.49 -21.32 -3.24
CA ARG A 303 -5.79 -22.60 -3.44
C ARG A 303 -5.39 -23.24 -2.12
N LEU A 304 -4.88 -22.47 -1.16
CA LEU A 304 -4.54 -22.95 0.18
C LEU A 304 -5.79 -23.47 0.92
N TYR A 305 -6.92 -22.78 0.81
CA TYR A 305 -8.19 -23.22 1.37
C TYR A 305 -8.59 -24.62 0.87
N PHE A 306 -8.62 -24.83 -0.45
CA PHE A 306 -9.00 -26.14 -1.00
C PHE A 306 -7.96 -27.25 -0.77
N ARG A 307 -6.69 -26.89 -0.53
CA ARG A 307 -5.59 -27.83 -0.36
C ARG A 307 -5.35 -28.22 1.10
N TYR A 308 -5.48 -27.27 2.03
CA TYR A 308 -5.09 -27.42 3.44
C TYR A 308 -6.17 -26.92 4.43
N GLY A 309 -7.26 -26.35 3.94
CA GLY A 309 -8.36 -25.83 4.75
C GLY A 309 -8.18 -24.37 5.20
N LEU A 310 -9.21 -23.87 5.88
CA LEU A 310 -9.38 -22.46 6.26
C LEU A 310 -8.26 -21.96 7.17
N LYS A 311 -7.77 -22.77 8.11
CA LYS A 311 -6.63 -22.38 8.98
C LYS A 311 -5.37 -22.03 8.19
N SER A 312 -5.12 -22.74 7.08
CA SER A 312 -3.98 -22.43 6.21
C SER A 312 -4.18 -21.10 5.48
N SER A 313 -5.39 -20.87 4.97
CA SER A 313 -5.73 -19.63 4.28
C SER A 313 -5.68 -18.41 5.20
N ILE A 314 -6.31 -18.50 6.39
CA ILE A 314 -6.24 -17.48 7.45
C ILE A 314 -4.79 -17.22 7.85
N GLY A 315 -4.01 -18.27 8.08
CA GLY A 315 -2.60 -18.14 8.43
C GLY A 315 -1.78 -17.42 7.36
N ALA A 316 -1.99 -17.75 6.08
CA ALA A 316 -1.30 -17.08 4.98
C ALA A 316 -1.68 -15.60 4.90
N HIS A 317 -2.97 -15.29 4.97
CA HIS A 317 -3.44 -13.91 4.92
C HIS A 317 -2.92 -13.09 6.13
N ALA A 318 -3.03 -13.64 7.33
CA ALA A 318 -2.51 -13.01 8.55
C ALA A 318 -0.99 -12.77 8.48
N ALA A 319 -0.20 -13.77 8.05
CA ALA A 319 1.25 -13.59 7.89
C ALA A 319 1.59 -12.55 6.82
N PHE A 320 0.85 -12.55 5.71
CA PHE A 320 1.07 -11.59 4.64
C PHE A 320 0.87 -10.15 5.13
N ASN A 321 -0.26 -9.89 5.81
CA ASN A 321 -0.58 -8.58 6.38
C ASN A 321 0.36 -8.22 7.54
N GLY A 322 0.72 -9.20 8.37
CA GLY A 322 1.65 -9.03 9.48
C GLY A 322 3.03 -8.55 9.01
N CYS A 323 3.54 -9.09 7.90
CA CYS A 323 4.77 -8.61 7.26
C CYS A 323 4.65 -7.14 6.80
N LEU A 324 3.54 -6.75 6.17
CA LEU A 324 3.32 -5.36 5.75
C LEU A 324 3.27 -4.40 6.94
N VAL A 325 2.59 -4.80 8.02
CA VAL A 325 2.54 -4.02 9.28
C VAL A 325 3.91 -3.93 9.93
N ALA A 326 4.68 -5.03 9.98
CA ALA A 326 6.03 -5.02 10.51
C ALA A 326 6.95 -4.06 9.72
N VAL A 327 6.87 -4.08 8.38
CA VAL A 327 7.61 -3.16 7.51
C VAL A 327 7.22 -1.71 7.77
N ALA A 328 5.92 -1.43 7.96
CA ALA A 328 5.45 -0.10 8.32
C ALA A 328 5.99 0.36 9.69
N VAL A 329 5.96 -0.51 10.70
CA VAL A 329 6.53 -0.23 12.04
C VAL A 329 8.03 0.03 11.96
N ILE A 330 8.78 -0.81 11.24
CA ILE A 330 10.23 -0.62 11.03
C ILE A 330 10.52 0.69 10.30
N SER A 331 9.69 1.04 9.31
CA SER A 331 9.86 2.29 8.56
C SER A 331 9.58 3.53 9.41
N VAL A 332 8.66 3.43 10.37
CA VAL A 332 8.24 4.55 11.25
C VAL A 332 9.11 4.67 12.50
N LEU A 333 9.51 3.56 13.09
CA LEU A 333 10.31 3.50 14.33
C LEU A 333 11.80 3.22 14.07
N GLY A 334 12.21 3.21 12.81
CA GLY A 334 13.60 3.01 12.42
C GLY A 334 14.52 4.11 12.96
N PRO A 335 15.84 3.89 12.90
CA PRO A 335 16.82 4.87 13.38
C PRO A 335 16.69 6.18 12.62
N ALA A 336 16.88 7.30 13.33
CA ALA A 336 16.94 8.61 12.71
C ALA A 336 18.08 8.66 11.67
N LYS A 337 17.84 9.39 10.58
CA LYS A 337 18.78 9.61 9.49
C LYS A 337 19.39 10.99 9.63
N THR A 338 20.70 11.07 9.58
CA THR A 338 21.40 12.35 9.52
C THR A 338 21.44 12.84 8.07
N TYR A 339 21.03 14.09 7.86
CA TYR A 339 21.12 14.77 6.58
C TYR A 339 22.05 15.96 6.72
N THR A 340 23.07 15.99 5.87
CA THR A 340 23.97 17.13 5.73
C THR A 340 23.56 17.92 4.49
N ILE A 341 23.35 19.20 4.71
CA ILE A 341 23.10 20.26 3.74
C ILE A 341 24.32 21.17 3.83
N ASP A 342 24.67 21.88 2.76
CA ASP A 342 25.88 22.72 2.69
C ASP A 342 26.01 23.70 3.88
N GLY A 343 26.77 23.34 4.91
CA GLY A 343 26.94 24.11 6.15
C GLY A 343 26.00 23.76 7.33
N ALA A 344 25.08 22.81 7.17
CA ALA A 344 24.09 22.44 8.20
C ALA A 344 23.85 20.92 8.27
N THR A 345 23.69 20.38 9.48
CA THR A 345 23.37 18.97 9.71
C THR A 345 22.11 18.84 10.55
N LEU A 346 21.19 17.95 10.14
CA LEU A 346 19.89 17.73 10.78
C LEU A 346 19.62 16.22 10.93
N GLN A 347 19.10 15.77 12.07
CA GLN A 347 18.60 14.39 12.22
C GLN A 347 17.10 14.35 11.95
N LEU A 348 16.69 13.43 11.09
CA LEU A 348 15.31 13.24 10.69
C LEU A 348 14.80 11.85 11.05
N PRO A 349 13.52 11.71 11.44
CA PRO A 349 12.91 10.40 11.64
C PRO A 349 12.96 9.54 10.35
N ALA A 350 13.02 8.22 10.51
CA ALA A 350 13.30 7.28 9.43
C ALA A 350 12.31 7.32 8.24
N ASN A 351 11.06 7.70 8.54
CA ASN A 351 9.91 7.76 7.64
C ASN A 351 9.83 9.05 6.80
N TRP A 352 10.67 10.05 7.06
CA TRP A 352 10.77 11.23 6.20
C TRP A 352 11.61 10.91 4.96
N LYS A 353 11.12 11.29 3.79
CA LYS A 353 11.73 11.00 2.50
C LYS A 353 12.10 12.28 1.78
N LYS A 354 13.30 12.32 1.18
CA LYS A 354 13.65 13.36 0.22
C LYS A 354 12.71 13.28 -0.97
N VAL A 355 12.18 14.42 -1.38
CA VAL A 355 11.48 14.59 -2.64
C VAL A 355 12.37 15.40 -3.57
N SER A 356 12.33 15.10 -4.86
CA SER A 356 13.07 15.88 -5.86
C SER A 356 12.50 17.30 -5.87
N ALA A 357 13.21 18.25 -5.26
CA ALA A 357 12.97 19.65 -5.54
C ALA A 357 13.42 19.92 -6.98
N ALA A 358 12.66 20.71 -7.74
CA ALA A 358 13.23 21.36 -8.92
C ALA A 358 14.46 22.15 -8.41
N GLN A 359 15.66 21.78 -8.86
CA GLN A 359 16.94 22.35 -8.39
C GLN A 359 17.15 23.81 -8.82
N THR A 360 16.08 24.51 -9.16
CA THR A 360 16.08 25.92 -9.57
C THR A 360 15.55 26.76 -8.41
N GLY A 361 16.45 27.29 -7.57
CA GLY A 361 16.11 28.23 -6.50
C GLY A 361 16.89 28.02 -5.19
N PRO A 362 16.57 28.77 -4.12
CA PRO A 362 17.23 28.70 -2.81
C PRO A 362 16.89 27.44 -2.00
N VAL A 363 16.26 26.43 -2.61
CA VAL A 363 15.81 25.21 -1.93
C VAL A 363 16.97 24.24 -1.82
N GLN A 364 17.44 24.01 -0.60
CA GLN A 364 18.54 23.11 -0.32
C GLN A 364 18.06 21.67 -0.02
N LEU A 365 16.88 21.55 0.58
CA LEU A 365 16.31 20.26 0.93
C LEU A 365 14.79 20.33 0.90
N ALA A 366 14.15 19.36 0.24
CA ALA A 366 12.72 19.15 0.30
C ALA A 366 12.43 17.72 0.77
N LEU A 367 11.56 17.59 1.76
CA LEU A 367 11.22 16.33 2.38
C LEU A 367 9.71 16.20 2.54
N ARG A 368 9.23 14.98 2.44
CA ARG A 368 7.84 14.61 2.71
C ARG A 368 7.76 13.57 3.83
N GLY A 369 6.90 13.83 4.80
CA GLY A 369 6.54 12.93 5.88
C GLY A 369 5.39 11.97 5.50
N PRO A 370 5.10 10.97 6.34
CA PRO A 370 4.14 9.91 6.03
C PRO A 370 2.68 10.39 5.96
N SER A 371 2.34 11.49 6.61
CA SER A 371 1.01 12.12 6.61
C SER A 371 0.75 13.03 5.41
N GLY A 372 1.73 13.19 4.52
CA GLY A 372 1.72 14.23 3.51
C GLY A 372 2.27 15.57 4.01
N SER A 373 2.76 15.65 5.26
CA SER A 373 3.50 16.81 5.75
C SER A 373 4.75 17.07 4.93
N GLU A 374 5.16 18.33 4.80
CA GLU A 374 6.33 18.73 4.02
C GLU A 374 7.27 19.59 4.85
N LEU A 375 8.57 19.37 4.65
CA LEU A 375 9.63 20.20 5.21
C LEU A 375 10.52 20.68 4.07
N ILE A 376 10.61 21.99 3.91
CA ILE A 376 11.51 22.65 2.99
C ILE A 376 12.57 23.41 3.79
N VAL A 377 13.84 23.22 3.42
CA VAL A 377 14.96 23.98 3.95
C VAL A 377 15.51 24.85 2.84
N LEU A 378 15.65 26.13 3.15
CA LEU A 378 16.18 27.14 2.26
C LEU A 378 17.31 27.88 2.93
N ASP A 379 18.17 28.46 2.11
CA ASP A 379 19.13 29.43 2.55
C ASP A 379 19.14 30.65 1.60
N ARG A 380 19.48 31.81 2.16
CA ARG A 380 19.74 33.02 1.37
C ARG A 380 20.89 33.80 2.00
N SER A 381 21.70 34.44 1.16
CA SER A 381 22.74 35.36 1.64
C SER A 381 22.12 36.57 2.33
N VAL A 382 22.69 36.95 3.47
CA VAL A 382 22.33 38.13 4.25
C VAL A 382 23.12 39.33 3.71
N PRO A 383 22.46 40.45 3.34
CA PRO A 383 23.15 41.62 2.81
C PRO A 383 24.25 42.12 3.75
N THR A 384 25.41 42.47 3.19
CA THR A 384 26.58 42.92 3.95
C THR A 384 26.23 44.17 4.77
N GLY A 385 26.51 44.15 6.07
CA GLY A 385 26.21 45.26 6.98
C GLY A 385 24.81 45.23 7.60
N SER A 386 23.96 44.26 7.26
CA SER A 386 22.70 44.03 7.96
C SER A 386 22.93 43.20 9.25
N THR A 387 22.28 43.60 10.34
CA THR A 387 22.27 42.83 11.59
C THR A 387 20.94 42.12 11.74
N PHE A 388 20.98 40.79 11.76
CA PHE A 388 19.78 40.02 12.09
C PHE A 388 19.54 40.06 13.59
N SER A 389 18.43 40.67 13.99
CA SER A 389 17.94 40.65 15.37
C SER A 389 16.61 39.91 15.40
N PRO A 390 16.52 38.73 16.04
CA PRO A 390 15.27 38.01 16.20
C PRO A 390 14.15 38.89 16.77
N ASP A 391 14.49 39.73 17.75
CA ASP A 391 13.54 40.62 18.41
C ASP A 391 13.00 41.71 17.47
N SER A 392 13.81 42.17 16.51
CA SER A 392 13.35 43.11 15.48
C SER A 392 12.35 42.48 14.52
N VAL A 393 12.48 41.17 14.23
CA VAL A 393 11.50 40.44 13.42
C VAL A 393 10.19 40.24 14.18
N VAL A 394 10.27 39.93 15.48
CA VAL A 394 9.07 39.87 16.35
C VAL A 394 8.38 41.24 16.40
N ALA A 395 9.13 42.33 16.54
CA ALA A 395 8.57 43.69 16.53
C ALA A 395 7.90 44.04 15.18
N ALA A 396 8.53 43.65 14.06
CA ALA A 396 7.94 43.82 12.72
C ALA A 396 6.64 43.00 12.56
N ALA A 397 6.60 41.78 13.10
CA ALA A 397 5.39 40.95 13.13
C ALA A 397 4.25 41.61 13.91
N GLN A 398 4.53 42.18 15.08
CA GLN A 398 3.55 42.92 15.89
C GLN A 398 2.99 44.13 15.13
N GLN A 399 3.80 44.75 14.28
CA GLN A 399 3.39 45.86 13.41
C GLN A 399 2.74 45.40 12.10
N HIS A 400 2.50 44.09 11.91
CA HIS A 400 1.88 43.50 10.72
C HIS A 400 2.67 43.79 9.44
N LEU A 401 4.00 43.93 9.57
CA LEU A 401 4.91 44.20 8.46
C LEU A 401 5.49 42.92 7.83
N LEU A 402 5.23 41.76 8.44
CA LEU A 402 5.59 40.48 7.84
C LEU A 402 4.62 40.15 6.70
N PRO A 403 5.11 39.82 5.50
CA PRO A 403 4.26 39.31 4.45
C PRO A 403 3.63 37.99 4.90
N VAL A 404 2.34 37.83 4.61
CA VAL A 404 1.59 36.62 4.90
C VAL A 404 1.10 36.07 3.57
N PRO A 405 1.36 34.80 3.25
CA PRO A 405 0.92 34.22 1.99
C PRO A 405 -0.62 34.22 1.87
N PRO A 406 -1.15 34.29 0.65
CA PRO A 406 -2.58 34.11 0.41
C PRO A 406 -3.08 32.79 0.99
N GLY A 407 -4.13 32.84 1.83
CA GLY A 407 -4.70 31.65 2.48
C GLY A 407 -3.99 31.22 3.77
N ALA A 408 -2.97 31.96 4.21
CA ALA A 408 -2.32 31.78 5.50
C ALA A 408 -2.68 32.90 6.50
N SER A 409 -2.66 32.59 7.79
CA SER A 409 -2.72 33.55 8.89
C SER A 409 -1.56 33.30 9.86
N ILE A 410 -0.91 34.37 10.31
CA ILE A 410 0.10 34.27 11.38
C ILE A 410 -0.62 34.14 12.72
N ASP A 411 -0.35 33.04 13.42
CA ASP A 411 -0.95 32.77 14.73
C ASP A 411 -0.05 33.29 15.87
N ARG A 412 1.28 33.15 15.70
CA ARG A 412 2.26 33.57 16.71
C ARG A 412 3.63 33.80 16.09
N VAL A 413 4.34 34.81 16.59
CA VAL A 413 5.77 35.02 16.30
C VAL A 413 6.53 35.15 17.62
N GLN A 414 7.62 34.39 17.77
CA GLN A 414 8.40 34.36 18.99
C GLN A 414 9.87 34.02 18.72
N THR A 415 10.76 34.51 19.58
CA THR A 415 12.16 34.09 19.61
C THR A 415 12.28 32.77 20.38
N VAL A 416 12.97 31.78 19.80
CA VAL A 416 13.26 30.48 20.44
C VAL A 416 14.76 30.20 20.32
N THR A 417 15.38 29.79 21.42
CA THR A 417 16.79 29.35 21.40
C THR A 417 16.87 27.86 21.17
N TYR A 418 17.50 27.47 20.07
CA TYR A 418 17.87 26.09 19.76
C TYR A 418 19.37 25.87 20.05
N PRO A 419 19.86 24.62 20.10
CA PRO A 419 21.29 24.36 20.24
C PRO A 419 22.15 24.95 19.11
N ALA A 420 21.56 25.18 17.93
CA ALA A 420 22.21 25.85 16.81
C ALA A 420 22.23 27.39 16.91
N GLY A 421 21.57 27.99 17.90
CA GLY A 421 21.47 29.44 18.06
C GLY A 421 20.05 29.96 18.26
N SER A 422 19.91 31.29 18.30
CA SER A 422 18.61 31.95 18.41
C SER A 422 17.89 31.99 17.07
N ALA A 423 16.61 31.64 17.10
CA ALA A 423 15.75 31.58 15.92
C ALA A 423 14.49 32.43 16.13
N VAL A 424 13.93 32.92 15.02
CA VAL A 424 12.56 33.41 14.99
C VAL A 424 11.67 32.26 14.54
N VAL A 425 10.64 31.96 15.33
CA VAL A 425 9.62 30.95 15.02
C VAL A 425 8.32 31.67 14.74
N VAL A 426 7.80 31.49 13.52
CA VAL A 426 6.48 31.92 13.08
C VAL A 426 5.59 30.69 13.02
N THR A 427 4.57 30.63 13.87
CA THR A 427 3.47 29.68 13.76
C THR A 427 2.39 30.32 12.90
N LEU A 428 1.91 29.57 11.91
CA LEU A 428 0.88 30.02 10.99
C LEU A 428 -0.15 28.92 10.76
N THR A 429 -1.33 29.31 10.32
CA THR A 429 -2.36 28.41 9.82
C THR A 429 -2.57 28.68 8.35
N GLU A 430 -2.38 27.68 7.49
CA GLU A 430 -2.58 27.77 6.05
C GLU A 430 -3.64 26.77 5.63
N ASN A 431 -4.69 27.23 4.96
CA ASN A 431 -5.81 26.38 4.52
C ASN A 431 -6.41 25.49 5.64
N GLY A 432 -6.42 25.99 6.88
CA GLY A 432 -6.90 25.28 8.06
C GLY A 432 -5.91 24.27 8.67
N HIS A 433 -4.68 24.23 8.19
CA HIS A 433 -3.62 23.36 8.70
C HIS A 433 -2.49 24.16 9.34
N ALA A 434 -1.97 23.66 10.46
CA ALA A 434 -0.85 24.29 11.13
C ALA A 434 0.42 24.22 10.27
N GLY A 435 1.20 25.29 10.29
CA GLY A 435 2.49 25.42 9.66
C GLY A 435 3.47 26.14 10.59
N ARG A 436 4.76 25.95 10.35
CA ARG A 436 5.83 26.62 11.10
C ARG A 436 6.94 27.05 10.18
N VAL A 437 7.40 28.27 10.38
CA VAL A 437 8.60 28.80 9.73
C VAL A 437 9.60 29.12 10.82
N VAL A 438 10.80 28.55 10.71
CA VAL A 438 11.91 28.83 11.62
C VAL A 438 13.03 29.47 10.83
N THR A 439 13.40 30.68 11.19
CA THR A 439 14.49 31.42 10.54
C THR A 439 15.62 31.66 11.53
N MET A 440 16.83 31.31 11.11
CA MET A 440 18.08 31.48 11.85
C MET A 440 19.10 32.15 10.95
N VAL A 441 19.94 33.01 11.50
CA VAL A 441 21.07 33.57 10.76
C VAL A 441 22.34 33.05 11.37
N GLU A 442 23.15 32.43 10.52
CA GLU A 442 24.46 31.90 10.85
C GLU A 442 25.45 32.53 9.86
N HIS A 443 26.44 33.25 10.38
CA HIS A 443 27.37 34.05 9.58
C HIS A 443 26.66 35.00 8.60
N ASP A 444 26.85 34.81 7.30
CA ASP A 444 26.29 35.59 6.20
C ASP A 444 25.10 34.88 5.52
N ARG A 445 24.53 33.84 6.12
CA ARG A 445 23.41 33.07 5.58
C ARG A 445 22.22 33.03 6.52
N ALA A 446 21.04 33.32 5.98
CA ALA A 446 19.76 33.12 6.63
C ALA A 446 19.20 31.76 6.22
N TRP A 447 19.10 30.85 7.17
CA TRP A 447 18.50 29.54 7.02
C TRP A 447 17.04 29.58 7.41
N THR A 448 16.16 29.12 6.51
CA THR A 448 14.71 29.06 6.73
C THR A 448 14.21 27.64 6.59
N PHE A 449 13.56 27.15 7.64
CA PHE A 449 12.93 25.83 7.71
C PHE A 449 11.43 26.02 7.70
N VAL A 450 10.76 25.54 6.65
CA VAL A 450 9.32 25.67 6.45
C VAL A 450 8.68 24.30 6.59
N LEU A 451 7.86 24.13 7.63
CA LEU A 451 7.06 22.95 7.88
C LEU A 451 5.60 23.22 7.53
N ALA A 452 5.04 22.44 6.62
CA ALA A 452 3.60 22.27 6.43
C ALA A 452 3.16 20.95 7.08
N THR A 453 2.31 20.99 8.11
CA THR A 453 1.97 19.77 8.86
C THR A 453 0.98 18.85 8.17
N ALA A 454 0.23 19.34 7.19
CA ALA A 454 -0.94 18.66 6.61
C ALA A 454 -1.95 18.18 7.68
N GLY A 455 -2.03 18.89 8.82
CA GLY A 455 -2.89 18.54 9.96
C GLY A 455 -2.36 17.39 10.85
N SER A 456 -1.09 17.00 10.70
CA SER A 456 -0.43 16.02 11.57
C SER A 456 0.20 16.70 12.79
N SER A 457 -0.34 16.42 13.98
CA SER A 457 0.27 16.86 15.24
C SER A 457 1.62 16.19 15.49
N ARG A 458 1.80 14.95 15.01
CA ARG A 458 3.07 14.24 15.07
C ARG A 458 4.14 14.93 14.23
N ALA A 459 3.82 15.40 13.02
CA ALA A 459 4.77 16.13 12.18
C ALA A 459 5.29 17.39 12.88
N SER A 460 4.43 18.12 13.60
CA SER A 460 4.86 19.25 14.43
C SER A 460 5.83 18.84 15.54
N SER A 461 5.53 17.76 16.27
CA SER A 461 6.41 17.25 17.33
C SER A 461 7.74 16.71 16.80
N GLU A 462 7.73 16.04 15.65
CA GLU A 462 8.94 15.54 14.99
C GLU A 462 9.81 16.71 14.51
N PHE A 463 9.21 17.77 13.96
CA PHE A 463 9.93 18.97 13.56
C PHE A 463 10.62 19.66 14.73
N ASP A 464 9.97 19.77 15.90
CA ASP A 464 10.63 20.30 17.11
C ASP A 464 11.87 19.48 17.46
N HIS A 465 11.78 18.15 17.38
CA HIS A 465 12.93 17.28 17.62
C HIS A 465 14.02 17.48 16.57
N MET A 466 13.67 17.59 15.29
CA MET A 466 14.62 17.88 14.21
C MET A 466 15.39 19.16 14.54
N MET A 467 14.71 20.27 14.85
CA MET A 467 15.36 21.55 15.16
C MET A 467 16.29 21.48 16.37
N GLN A 468 16.01 20.64 17.37
CA GLN A 468 16.93 20.40 18.50
C GLN A 468 18.22 19.68 18.07
N THR A 469 18.20 18.93 16.98
CA THR A 469 19.38 18.24 16.43
C THR A 469 20.16 19.05 15.39
N LEU A 470 19.61 20.19 14.95
CA LEU A 470 20.27 21.07 13.97
C LEU A 470 21.64 21.52 14.50
N ARG A 471 22.66 21.44 13.65
CA ARG A 471 24.01 21.98 13.90
C ARG A 471 24.51 22.66 12.64
N PHE A 472 25.08 23.86 12.77
CA PHE A 472 25.85 24.48 11.70
C PHE A 472 27.32 24.06 11.81
N SER A 473 28.01 23.97 10.66
CA SER A 473 29.40 23.51 10.55
C SER A 473 30.34 24.61 10.12
#